data_AF-A0A560EDW3-F1
#
_entry.id   AF-A0A560EDW3-F1
#
_cell.length_a   1.000
_cell.length_b   1.000
_cell.length_c   1.000
_cell.angle_alpha   90.00
_cell.angle_beta   90.00
_cell.angle_gamma   90.00
#
_symmetry.space_group_name_H-M   'P 1'
#
loop_
_entity.id
_entity.type
_entity.pdbx_description
1 polymer ?
#
loop_
_entity_poly.entity_id
_entity_poly.type
_entity_poly.pdbx_seq_one_letter_code
_entity_poly.pdbx_strand_id
1 'polypeptide(L)'
;MKDGGDWDVKWQVWARRGDQMTELKPEQGYGAGFRFTSDSQWLVRMQKTGSGEQDLFLYHVENGAFVNATKKSLSDLAWDYFHSRPDTRSMKLDYHISANLMKGTEDGYRWLGVDWPNNRYLLISLSGEMDKHPKNVAVKGLADWKCRYDLQTGKFDVPKMFAKGNAQALNWEIKR
;
A
#
# COMPACT_ATOMS: atom_id res chain seq x y z
N MET A 1 27.23 -17.85 -4.70
CA MET A 1 26.20 -18.72 -4.09
C MET A 1 25.27 -19.16 -5.20
N LYS A 2 24.73 -20.38 -5.14
CA LYS A 2 23.92 -20.96 -6.21
C LYS A 2 22.66 -20.14 -6.47
N ASP A 3 22.66 -19.41 -7.58
CA ASP A 3 21.46 -18.91 -8.25
C ASP A 3 20.74 -20.12 -8.88
N GLY A 4 19.47 -20.38 -8.54
CA GLY A 4 18.69 -21.40 -9.27
C GLY A 4 17.57 -22.12 -8.53
N GLY A 5 16.72 -21.43 -7.76
CA GLY A 5 15.53 -22.07 -7.15
C GLY A 5 14.40 -21.13 -6.72
N ASP A 6 14.68 -19.84 -6.51
CA ASP A 6 13.69 -18.88 -5.99
C ASP A 6 12.60 -18.46 -7.01
N TRP A 7 12.78 -18.75 -8.30
CA TRP A 7 11.83 -18.37 -9.35
C TRP A 7 10.62 -19.32 -9.47
N ASP A 8 10.68 -20.50 -8.84
CA ASP A 8 9.59 -21.48 -8.86
C ASP A 8 8.63 -21.33 -7.66
N VAL A 9 8.92 -20.42 -6.72
CA VAL A 9 8.06 -20.18 -5.56
C VAL A 9 6.83 -19.37 -5.98
N LYS A 10 5.66 -19.93 -5.70
CA LYS A 10 4.37 -19.28 -5.95
C LYS A 10 3.75 -18.78 -4.65
N TRP A 11 3.32 -17.53 -4.67
CA TRP A 11 2.60 -16.88 -3.59
C TRP A 11 1.11 -16.88 -3.92
N GLN A 12 0.33 -17.62 -3.14
CA GLN A 12 -1.08 -17.89 -3.40
C GLN A 12 -1.94 -17.61 -2.17
N VAL A 13 -3.23 -17.36 -2.40
CA VAL A 13 -4.24 -17.23 -1.35
C VAL A 13 -5.28 -18.34 -1.52
N TRP A 14 -5.60 -19.02 -0.43
CA TRP A 14 -6.50 -20.17 -0.42
C TRP A 14 -7.59 -20.02 0.63
N ALA A 15 -8.82 -20.41 0.29
CA ALA A 15 -9.88 -20.68 1.26
C ALA A 15 -9.96 -22.18 1.52
N ARG A 16 -10.24 -22.54 2.78
CA ARG A 16 -10.49 -23.92 3.21
C ARG A 16 -11.92 -24.08 3.70
N ARG A 17 -12.62 -25.11 3.25
CA ARG A 17 -13.91 -25.54 3.79
C ARG A 17 -13.88 -27.06 4.00
N GLY A 18 -13.76 -27.50 5.26
CA GLY A 18 -13.50 -28.91 5.56
C GLY A 18 -12.17 -29.35 4.94
N ASP A 19 -12.19 -30.38 4.12
CA ASP A 19 -11.00 -30.86 3.38
C ASP A 19 -10.84 -30.24 1.99
N GLN A 20 -11.84 -29.45 1.55
CA GLN A 20 -11.76 -28.75 0.28
C GLN A 20 -10.92 -27.49 0.42
N MET A 21 -9.91 -27.38 -0.44
CA MET A 21 -9.11 -26.17 -0.64
C MET A 21 -9.50 -25.53 -1.97
N THR A 22 -9.66 -24.21 -2.00
CA THR A 22 -9.96 -23.46 -3.22
C THR A 22 -9.01 -22.28 -3.30
N GLU A 23 -8.23 -22.22 -4.37
CA GLU A 23 -7.36 -21.07 -4.63
C GLU A 23 -8.25 -19.88 -4.97
N LEU A 24 -8.05 -18.76 -4.27
CA LEU A 24 -8.86 -17.56 -4.47
C LEU A 24 -8.31 -16.65 -5.57
N LYS A 25 -7.10 -16.95 -6.09
CA LYS A 25 -6.31 -16.09 -6.99
C LYS A 25 -6.08 -14.69 -6.37
N PRO A 26 -5.14 -13.88 -6.90
CA PRO A 26 -4.14 -14.24 -7.90
C PRO A 26 -2.94 -15.00 -7.31
N GLU A 27 -2.32 -15.83 -8.13
CA GLU A 27 -0.99 -16.40 -7.87
C GLU A 27 0.10 -15.40 -8.31
N GLN A 28 1.16 -15.22 -7.52
CA GLN A 28 2.31 -14.40 -7.90
C GLN A 28 3.64 -15.17 -7.87
N GLY A 29 4.55 -14.79 -8.76
CA GLY A 29 5.93 -15.28 -8.76
C GLY A 29 6.89 -14.49 -7.87
N TYR A 30 6.45 -13.36 -7.29
CA TYR A 30 7.24 -12.56 -6.37
C TYR A 30 6.70 -12.63 -4.95
N GLY A 31 7.60 -12.46 -3.98
CA GLY A 31 7.29 -12.35 -2.55
C GLY A 31 6.14 -11.40 -2.26
N ALA A 32 5.00 -11.94 -1.83
CA ALA A 32 3.79 -11.16 -1.60
C ALA A 32 3.09 -11.53 -0.29
N GLY A 33 2.74 -10.51 0.49
CA GLY A 33 1.80 -10.62 1.59
C GLY A 33 0.38 -10.33 1.12
N PHE A 34 -0.60 -10.92 1.81
CA PHE A 34 -2.01 -10.75 1.51
C PHE A 34 -2.78 -10.35 2.78
N ARG A 35 -3.71 -9.39 2.64
CA ARG A 35 -4.56 -8.90 3.73
C ARG A 35 -5.99 -8.76 3.26
N PHE A 36 -6.90 -9.37 4.00
CA PHE A 36 -8.33 -9.23 3.78
C PHE A 36 -8.87 -8.01 4.55
N THR A 37 -9.92 -7.40 4.02
CA THR A 37 -10.85 -6.63 4.86
C THR A 37 -11.62 -7.58 5.79
N SER A 38 -12.15 -7.08 6.91
CA SER A 38 -12.79 -7.96 7.90
C SER A 38 -14.05 -8.69 7.37
N ASP A 39 -14.70 -8.13 6.34
CA ASP A 39 -15.82 -8.76 5.62
C ASP A 39 -15.39 -9.75 4.53
N SER A 40 -14.08 -9.92 4.33
CA SER A 40 -13.49 -10.78 3.29
C SER A 40 -13.94 -10.45 1.87
N GLN A 41 -14.48 -9.25 1.61
CA GLN A 41 -14.90 -8.84 0.26
C GLN A 41 -13.74 -8.27 -0.55
N TRP A 42 -12.68 -7.81 0.13
CA TRP A 42 -11.52 -7.21 -0.50
C TRP A 42 -10.23 -7.89 -0.05
N LEU A 43 -9.28 -7.93 -0.96
CA LEU A 43 -7.94 -8.46 -0.74
C LEU A 43 -6.92 -7.43 -1.21
N VAL A 44 -6.01 -7.05 -0.32
CA VAL A 44 -4.85 -6.23 -0.65
C VAL A 44 -3.64 -7.14 -0.71
N ARG A 45 -2.97 -7.12 -1.87
CA ARG A 45 -1.67 -7.75 -2.04
C ARG A 45 -0.58 -6.71 -1.83
N MET A 46 0.34 -6.98 -0.91
CA MET A 46 1.52 -6.16 -0.63
C MET A 46 2.73 -6.90 -1.19
N GLN A 47 3.42 -6.31 -2.16
CA GLN A 47 4.54 -6.95 -2.84
C GLN A 47 5.77 -6.04 -2.73
N LYS A 48 6.83 -6.56 -2.12
CA LYS A 48 8.12 -5.87 -2.09
C LYS A 48 8.92 -6.28 -3.31
N THR A 49 9.55 -5.32 -3.98
CA THR A 49 10.48 -5.61 -5.08
C THR A 49 11.92 -5.69 -4.55
N GLY A 50 12.82 -6.29 -5.33
CA GLY A 50 14.23 -6.47 -4.93
C GLY A 50 14.99 -5.15 -4.71
N SER A 51 14.50 -4.02 -5.21
CA SER A 51 15.08 -2.67 -5.08
C SER A 51 14.70 -1.94 -3.79
N GLY A 52 13.89 -2.56 -2.91
CA GLY A 52 13.39 -1.90 -1.70
C GLY A 52 12.11 -1.09 -1.91
N GLU A 53 11.57 -1.07 -3.13
CA GLU A 53 10.25 -0.50 -3.41
C GLU A 53 9.15 -1.45 -2.94
N GLN A 54 7.97 -0.91 -2.67
CA GLN A 54 6.82 -1.70 -2.28
C GLN A 54 5.57 -1.25 -3.00
N ASP A 55 4.86 -2.23 -3.55
CA ASP A 55 3.61 -2.04 -4.26
C ASP A 55 2.41 -2.69 -3.58
N LEU A 56 1.26 -2.07 -3.82
CA LEU A 56 -0.06 -2.51 -3.39
C LEU A 56 -0.94 -2.78 -4.61
N PHE A 57 -1.67 -3.89 -4.56
CA PHE A 57 -2.67 -4.26 -5.56
C PHE A 57 -3.98 -4.56 -4.85
N LEU A 58 -5.09 -4.13 -5.44
CA LEU A 58 -6.42 -4.29 -4.87
C LEU A 58 -7.25 -5.27 -5.68
N TYR A 59 -7.88 -6.19 -4.97
CA TYR A 59 -8.80 -7.16 -5.54
C TYR A 59 -10.14 -7.14 -4.82
N HIS A 60 -11.20 -7.43 -5.57
CA HIS A 60 -12.55 -7.61 -5.06
C HIS A 60 -13.04 -9.02 -5.39
N VAL A 61 -13.86 -9.59 -4.52
CA VAL A 61 -14.44 -10.91 -4.75
C VAL A 61 -15.51 -10.86 -5.84
N GLU A 62 -15.36 -11.68 -6.86
CA GLU A 62 -16.33 -11.89 -7.93
C GLU A 62 -16.43 -13.39 -8.23
N ASN A 63 -17.65 -13.93 -8.22
CA ASN A 63 -17.91 -15.35 -8.51
C ASN A 63 -17.04 -16.34 -7.72
N GLY A 64 -16.69 -16.00 -6.47
CA GLY A 64 -15.89 -16.85 -5.59
C GLY A 64 -14.37 -16.78 -5.77
N ALA A 65 -13.87 -15.88 -6.63
CA ALA A 65 -12.45 -15.59 -6.80
C ALA A 65 -12.16 -14.09 -6.69
N PHE A 66 -10.92 -13.70 -6.42
CA PHE A 66 -10.50 -12.31 -6.41
C PHE A 66 -10.04 -11.87 -7.79
N VAL A 67 -10.65 -10.78 -8.28
CA VAL A 67 -10.29 -10.13 -9.54
C VAL A 67 -9.73 -8.73 -9.26
N ASN A 68 -8.91 -8.19 -10.17
CA ASN A 68 -8.36 -6.84 -10.01
C ASN A 68 -9.51 -5.84 -9.90
N ALA A 69 -9.55 -5.08 -8.80
CA ALA A 69 -10.54 -4.03 -8.60
C ALA A 69 -10.21 -2.75 -9.37
N THR A 70 -8.95 -2.57 -9.77
CA THR A 70 -8.42 -1.36 -10.38
C THR A 70 -7.63 -1.69 -11.64
N LYS A 71 -7.61 -0.74 -12.60
CA LYS A 71 -6.82 -0.88 -13.84
C LYS A 71 -5.31 -0.69 -13.62
N LYS A 72 -4.94 0.16 -12.66
CA LYS A 72 -3.55 0.38 -12.20
C LYS A 72 -3.33 -0.26 -10.84
N SER A 73 -2.08 -0.36 -10.39
CA SER A 73 -1.79 -0.74 -9.01
C SER A 73 -2.43 0.26 -8.04
N LEU A 74 -2.71 -0.17 -6.81
CA LEU A 74 -3.20 0.73 -5.77
C LEU A 74 -2.12 1.75 -5.39
N SER A 75 -0.83 1.39 -5.50
CA SER A 75 0.29 2.33 -5.35
C SER A 75 0.23 3.46 -6.36
N ASP A 76 0.06 3.13 -7.65
CA ASP A 76 0.04 4.12 -8.73
C ASP A 76 -1.09 5.12 -8.50
N LEU A 77 -2.26 4.62 -8.09
CA LEU A 77 -3.39 5.48 -7.79
C LEU A 77 -3.13 6.38 -6.56
N ALA A 78 -2.44 5.86 -5.55
CA ALA A 78 -2.08 6.63 -4.36
C ALA A 78 -1.03 7.71 -4.70
N TRP A 79 -0.04 7.40 -5.53
CA TRP A 79 0.95 8.36 -6.02
C TRP A 79 0.36 9.38 -7.00
N ASP A 80 -0.54 8.95 -7.89
CA ASP A 80 -1.31 9.85 -8.76
C ASP A 80 -2.10 10.85 -7.89
N TYR A 81 -2.77 10.36 -6.83
CA TYR A 81 -3.45 11.24 -5.88
C TYR A 81 -2.50 12.20 -5.19
N PHE A 82 -1.37 11.70 -4.65
CA PHE A 82 -0.35 12.53 -4.03
C PHE A 82 0.12 13.63 -4.98
N HIS A 83 0.50 13.32 -6.22
CA HIS A 83 0.98 14.31 -7.18
C HIS A 83 -0.12 15.21 -7.76
N SER A 84 -1.39 14.87 -7.61
CA SER A 84 -2.51 15.74 -8.02
C SER A 84 -2.72 16.94 -7.09
N ARG A 85 -2.27 16.86 -5.82
CA ARG A 85 -2.57 17.90 -4.84
C ARG A 85 -1.61 19.10 -4.96
N PRO A 86 -2.08 20.34 -4.72
CA PRO A 86 -1.25 21.54 -4.86
C PRO A 86 -0.01 21.58 -3.97
N ASP A 87 -0.09 21.00 -2.77
CA ASP A 87 0.97 20.98 -1.75
C ASP A 87 2.08 19.97 -2.04
N THR A 88 1.84 19.02 -2.94
CA THR A 88 2.73 17.86 -3.15
C THR A 88 3.09 17.62 -4.62
N ARG A 89 2.37 18.23 -5.58
CA ARG A 89 2.61 18.07 -7.03
C ARG A 89 4.04 18.33 -7.51
N SER A 90 4.79 19.19 -6.81
CA SER A 90 6.16 19.55 -7.18
C SER A 90 7.22 18.67 -6.54
N MET A 91 6.85 17.80 -5.60
CA MET A 91 7.78 16.90 -4.95
C MET A 91 8.21 15.82 -5.94
N LYS A 92 9.53 15.62 -6.04
CA LYS A 92 10.15 14.54 -6.83
C LYS A 92 10.96 13.67 -5.89
N LEU A 93 10.77 12.37 -5.99
CA LEU A 93 11.50 11.35 -5.25
C LEU A 93 12.24 10.49 -6.27
N ASP A 94 13.43 10.06 -5.91
CA ASP A 94 14.37 9.38 -6.81
C ASP A 94 14.53 7.89 -6.45
N TYR A 95 14.47 7.55 -5.16
CA TYR A 95 14.75 6.19 -4.67
C TYR A 95 13.81 5.76 -3.54
N HIS A 96 13.80 4.44 -3.27
CA HIS A 96 13.05 3.82 -2.17
C HIS A 96 11.57 4.22 -2.13
N ILE A 97 10.98 4.39 -3.31
CA ILE A 97 9.58 4.79 -3.48
C ILE A 97 8.70 3.63 -3.04
N SER A 98 7.81 3.87 -2.09
CA SER A 98 6.97 2.81 -1.53
C SER A 98 5.56 3.30 -1.20
N ALA A 99 4.58 2.45 -1.49
CA ALA A 99 3.24 2.51 -0.95
C ALA A 99 3.05 1.33 0.00
N ASN A 100 2.65 1.63 1.23
CA ASN A 100 2.48 0.62 2.28
C ASN A 100 1.05 0.63 2.81
N LEU A 101 0.46 -0.56 2.94
CA LEU A 101 -0.82 -0.71 3.63
C LEU A 101 -0.55 -0.54 5.13
N MET A 102 -1.27 0.38 5.76
CA MET A 102 -1.17 0.56 7.20
C MET A 102 -1.74 -0.66 7.94
N LYS A 103 -1.19 -0.96 9.11
CA LYS A 103 -1.74 -1.98 10.02
C LYS A 103 -3.19 -1.64 10.39
N GLY A 104 -4.06 -2.66 10.40
CA GLY A 104 -5.45 -2.55 10.87
C GLY A 104 -6.50 -2.65 9.76
N THR A 105 -6.14 -3.09 8.55
CA THR A 105 -7.15 -3.38 7.51
C THR A 105 -8.14 -4.44 7.98
N GLU A 106 -7.66 -5.44 8.72
CA GLU A 106 -8.42 -6.56 9.25
C GLU A 106 -9.35 -6.19 10.41
N ASP A 107 -9.11 -5.07 11.10
CA ASP A 107 -9.89 -4.62 12.24
C ASP A 107 -10.60 -3.27 12.00
N GLY A 108 -10.51 -2.73 10.79
CA GLY A 108 -11.10 -1.44 10.41
C GLY A 108 -10.39 -0.24 11.04
N TYR A 109 -9.11 -0.40 11.40
CA TYR A 109 -8.25 0.61 12.03
C TYR A 109 -8.77 1.11 13.37
N ARG A 110 -9.45 0.27 14.14
CA ARG A 110 -10.02 0.61 15.46
C ARG A 110 -8.98 1.20 16.42
N TRP A 111 -7.73 0.80 16.29
CA TRP A 111 -6.61 1.35 17.09
C TRP A 111 -6.39 2.86 16.92
N LEU A 112 -6.89 3.46 15.83
CA LEU A 112 -6.88 4.89 15.59
C LEU A 112 -8.00 5.64 16.32
N GLY A 113 -8.86 4.95 17.08
CA GLY A 113 -10.01 5.53 17.77
C GLY A 113 -11.11 6.00 16.81
N VAL A 114 -11.13 5.47 15.59
CA VAL A 114 -12.12 5.78 14.56
C VAL A 114 -13.07 4.61 14.36
N ASP A 115 -14.34 4.91 14.14
CA ASP A 115 -15.34 3.92 13.74
C ASP A 115 -15.67 4.14 12.26
N TRP A 116 -14.94 3.43 11.41
CA TRP A 116 -15.09 3.53 9.98
C TRP A 116 -16.08 2.47 9.50
N PRO A 117 -17.18 2.85 8.83
CA PRO A 117 -18.24 1.92 8.51
C PRO A 117 -17.75 0.82 7.58
N ASN A 118 -18.17 -0.42 7.85
CA ASN A 118 -18.21 -1.53 6.90
C ASN A 118 -16.90 -1.77 6.12
N ASN A 119 -15.74 -1.69 6.77
CA ASN A 119 -14.41 -1.87 6.15
C ASN A 119 -14.19 -1.00 4.90
N ARG A 120 -14.90 0.12 4.77
CA ARG A 120 -15.00 0.89 3.53
C ARG A 120 -13.67 1.47 3.05
N TYR A 121 -12.69 1.58 3.93
CA TYR A 121 -11.50 2.36 3.67
C TYR A 121 -10.23 1.54 3.78
N LEU A 122 -9.24 1.87 2.95
CA LEU A 122 -7.86 1.45 3.10
C LEU A 122 -7.00 2.64 3.47
N LEU A 123 -6.05 2.44 4.37
CA LEU A 123 -5.06 3.44 4.76
C LEU A 123 -3.71 3.10 4.17
N ILE A 124 -3.13 4.06 3.46
CA ILE A 124 -1.89 3.88 2.71
C ILE A 124 -0.90 4.95 3.14
N SER A 125 0.32 4.54 3.46
CA SER A 125 1.45 5.43 3.70
C SER A 125 2.42 5.43 2.51
N LEU A 126 2.84 6.61 2.10
CA LEU A 126 3.76 6.88 1.02
C LEU A 126 5.09 7.38 1.56
N SER A 127 6.18 6.82 1.04
CA SER A 127 7.53 7.21 1.38
C SER A 127 8.45 7.15 0.15
N GLY A 128 9.54 7.89 0.20
CA GLY A 128 10.63 7.82 -0.77
C GLY A 128 11.69 8.87 -0.49
N GLU A 129 12.83 8.73 -1.12
CA GLU A 129 14.03 9.53 -0.87
C GLU A 129 14.38 10.38 -2.10
N MET A 130 14.99 11.52 -1.86
CA MET A 130 15.56 12.41 -2.88
C MET A 130 17.06 12.15 -2.98
N ASP A 131 17.57 12.01 -4.20
CA ASP A 131 19.00 11.94 -4.50
C ASP A 131 19.68 13.27 -4.14
N LYS A 132 19.03 14.38 -4.52
CA LYS A 132 19.58 15.73 -4.35
C LYS A 132 19.14 16.35 -3.03
N HIS A 133 20.05 16.39 -2.07
CA HIS A 133 19.85 17.10 -0.81
C HIS A 133 21.12 17.86 -0.34
N PRO A 134 21.00 18.83 0.59
CA PRO A 134 22.15 19.57 1.12
C PRO A 134 23.22 18.66 1.74
N LYS A 135 24.48 19.12 1.74
CA LYS A 135 25.64 18.34 2.26
C LYS A 135 25.54 17.99 3.75
N ASN A 136 24.85 18.82 4.55
CA ASN A 136 24.62 18.60 5.98
C ASN A 136 23.43 17.66 6.27
N VAL A 137 22.75 17.20 5.21
CA VAL A 137 21.65 16.24 5.27
C VAL A 137 22.19 14.88 4.82
N ALA A 138 21.86 13.84 5.57
CA ALA A 138 22.17 12.44 5.25
C ALA A 138 21.11 11.85 4.32
N VAL A 139 19.82 12.13 4.58
CA VAL A 139 18.69 11.69 3.76
C VAL A 139 17.63 12.79 3.76
N LYS A 140 16.99 13.03 2.62
CA LYS A 140 15.81 13.90 2.49
C LYS A 140 14.76 13.20 1.66
N GLY A 141 13.48 13.44 1.93
CA GLY A 141 12.42 12.91 1.08
C GLY A 141 11.04 13.05 1.69
N LEU A 142 10.22 12.03 1.46
CA LEU A 142 8.90 11.85 2.03
C LEU A 142 8.95 10.67 2.97
N ALA A 143 8.52 10.85 4.22
CA ALA A 143 8.38 9.74 5.15
C ALA A 143 6.96 9.66 5.70
N ASP A 144 6.29 8.55 5.42
CA ASP A 144 5.07 8.13 6.10
C ASP A 144 3.91 9.13 5.92
N TRP A 145 3.80 9.71 4.72
CA TRP A 145 2.66 10.54 4.33
C TRP A 145 1.45 9.67 4.04
N LYS A 146 0.30 9.95 4.65
CA LYS A 146 -0.85 9.04 4.66
C LYS A 146 -2.01 9.56 3.84
N CYS A 147 -2.63 8.68 3.07
CA CYS A 147 -3.93 8.89 2.45
C CYS A 147 -4.88 7.73 2.74
N ARG A 148 -6.14 7.98 2.47
CA ARG A 148 -7.22 7.01 2.58
C ARG A 148 -7.83 6.76 1.22
N TYR A 149 -8.04 5.50 0.88
CA TYR A 149 -8.79 5.06 -0.29
C TYR A 149 -10.17 4.58 0.12
N ASP A 150 -11.21 5.04 -0.57
CA ASP A 150 -12.59 4.60 -0.37
C ASP A 150 -12.96 3.51 -1.36
N LEU A 151 -13.15 2.29 -0.85
CA LEU A 151 -13.47 1.09 -1.64
C LEU A 151 -14.82 1.19 -2.36
N GLN A 152 -15.74 2.05 -1.91
CA GLN A 152 -17.04 2.22 -2.56
C GLN A 152 -16.98 3.24 -3.70
N THR A 153 -16.23 4.33 -3.52
CA THR A 153 -16.20 5.42 -4.49
C THR A 153 -14.98 5.39 -5.41
N GLY A 154 -13.97 4.59 -5.05
CA GLY A 154 -12.69 4.51 -5.74
C GLY A 154 -11.85 5.79 -5.63
N LYS A 155 -12.11 6.62 -4.61
CA LYS A 155 -11.47 7.94 -4.45
C LYS A 155 -10.51 7.97 -3.28
N PHE A 156 -9.52 8.85 -3.40
CA PHE A 156 -8.58 9.15 -2.33
C PHE A 156 -8.93 10.46 -1.62
N ASP A 157 -8.71 10.49 -0.32
CA ASP A 157 -8.69 11.71 0.50
C ASP A 157 -7.62 11.65 1.60
N VAL A 158 -7.47 12.76 2.34
CA VAL A 158 -6.62 12.84 3.53
C VAL A 158 -7.49 13.14 4.74
N PRO A 159 -7.76 12.13 5.60
CA PRO A 159 -8.44 12.36 6.87
C PRO A 159 -7.74 13.42 7.72
N LYS A 160 -8.53 14.29 8.38
CA LYS A 160 -8.00 15.40 9.21
C LYS A 160 -6.97 14.96 10.24
N MET A 161 -7.11 13.76 10.80
CA MET A 161 -6.18 13.19 11.76
C MET A 161 -4.75 13.05 11.25
N PHE A 162 -4.55 12.92 9.93
CA PHE A 162 -3.21 12.84 9.33
C PHE A 162 -2.64 14.20 8.95
N ALA A 163 -3.41 15.28 9.01
CA ALA A 163 -2.96 16.59 8.51
C ALA A 163 -1.62 17.04 9.13
N LYS A 164 -1.48 16.92 10.46
CA LYS A 164 -0.23 17.28 11.16
C LYS A 164 0.93 16.36 10.77
N GLY A 165 0.69 15.04 10.76
CA GLY A 165 1.72 14.05 10.39
C GLY A 165 2.17 14.21 8.94
N ASN A 166 1.24 14.44 8.02
CA ASN A 166 1.53 14.66 6.61
C ASN A 166 2.30 15.96 6.39
N ALA A 167 2.00 17.04 7.12
CA ALA A 167 2.79 18.27 7.04
C ALA A 167 4.24 18.04 7.52
N GLN A 168 4.45 17.18 8.52
CA GLN A 168 5.78 16.79 8.98
C GLN A 168 6.48 15.88 7.96
N ALA A 169 5.76 14.93 7.36
CA ALA A 169 6.26 14.00 6.35
C ALA A 169 6.89 14.72 5.15
N LEU A 170 6.32 15.85 4.74
CA LEU A 170 6.83 16.66 3.61
C LEU A 170 8.16 17.36 3.91
N ASN A 171 8.53 17.49 5.18
CA ASN A 171 9.75 18.14 5.63
C ASN A 171 10.75 17.14 6.21
N TRP A 172 10.57 15.84 5.93
CA TRP A 172 11.41 14.81 6.50
C TRP A 172 12.85 14.88 5.96
N GLU A 173 13.79 14.96 6.89
CA GLU A 173 15.21 14.86 6.64
C GLU A 173 15.92 14.22 7.84
N ILE A 174 17.02 13.52 7.57
CA ILE A 174 17.96 13.03 8.58
C ILE A 174 19.23 13.88 8.42
N LYS A 175 19.66 14.55 9.48
CA LYS A 175 20.92 15.31 9.50
C LYS A 175 22.09 14.39 9.80
N ARG A 176 23.27 14.78 9.31
CA ARG A 176 24.53 14.11 9.63
C ARG A 176 25.01 14.44 11.03
#